data_AF-A0A166KNV8-F1
#
_entry.id   AF-A0A166KNV8-F1
#
_cell.length_a   1.000
_cell.length_b   1.000
_cell.length_c   1.000
_cell.angle_alpha   90.00
_cell.angle_beta   90.00
_cell.angle_gamma   90.00
#
_symmetry.space_group_name_H-M   'P 1'
#
loop_
_entity.id
_entity.type
_entity.pdbx_description
1 polymer ?
#
loop_
_entity_poly.entity_id
_entity_poly.type
_entity_poly.pdbx_seq_one_letter_code
_entity_poly.pdbx_strand_id
1 'polypeptide(L)'
;MRSTVLALAASLGSASAHYTFPSLLYQGATTTPWLNIRRTDNWQTNGPVTDVSSAAFRCYDTTTQATATPLSVAAGQEIGFVVGGGDTIYHSH
;
A
#
# COMPACT_ATOMS: atom_id res chain seq x y z
N MET A 1 45.84 -15.61 14.94
CA MET A 1 44.72 -16.08 14.10
C MET A 1 43.98 -14.84 13.64
N ARG A 2 44.21 -14.44 12.38
CA ARG A 2 43.76 -13.17 11.81
C ARG A 2 42.43 -13.38 11.10
N SER A 3 41.47 -12.52 11.45
CA SER A 3 40.38 -12.02 10.60
C SER A 3 39.45 -13.02 9.94
N THR A 4 38.33 -13.31 10.60
CA THR A 4 37.08 -13.75 9.94
C THR A 4 35.87 -12.99 10.48
N VAL A 5 36.06 -11.70 10.76
CA VAL A 5 34.95 -10.74 10.95
C VAL A 5 34.88 -9.94 9.65
N LEU A 6 33.93 -10.27 8.76
CA LEU A 6 33.34 -9.44 7.69
C LEU A 6 32.79 -10.34 6.56
N ALA A 7 31.68 -11.02 6.78
CA ALA A 7 30.94 -11.62 5.67
C ALA A 7 29.47 -11.86 6.04
N LEU A 8 28.69 -10.78 6.25
CA LEU A 8 27.25 -10.76 5.86
C LEU A 8 26.57 -9.37 5.98
N ALA A 9 27.29 -8.26 5.85
CA ALA A 9 26.68 -6.92 5.82
C ALA A 9 26.16 -6.54 4.42
N ALA A 10 25.53 -7.49 3.72
CA ALA A 10 24.88 -7.25 2.44
C ALA A 10 23.40 -7.64 2.53
N SER A 11 22.69 -7.07 3.50
CA SER A 11 21.24 -6.90 3.35
C SER A 11 21.04 -5.86 2.25
N LEU A 12 21.02 -6.33 1.00
CA LEU A 12 20.49 -5.59 -0.13
C LEU A 12 19.11 -5.08 0.31
N GLY A 13 18.97 -3.77 0.45
CA GLY A 13 17.65 -3.18 0.64
C GLY A 13 16.81 -3.60 -0.56
N SER A 14 15.81 -4.45 -0.32
CA SER A 14 14.79 -4.71 -1.30
C SER A 14 14.09 -3.38 -1.55
N ALA A 15 14.51 -2.65 -2.57
CA ALA A 15 13.71 -1.56 -3.09
C ALA A 15 12.42 -2.21 -3.60
N SER A 16 11.41 -2.26 -2.75
CA SER A 16 10.05 -2.63 -3.15
C SER A 16 9.60 -1.53 -4.08
N ALA A 17 9.84 -1.73 -5.38
CA ALA A 17 9.55 -0.76 -6.41
C ALA A 17 8.05 -0.64 -6.70
N HIS A 18 7.17 -1.10 -5.80
CA HIS A 18 5.72 -0.99 -5.91
C HIS A 18 5.03 -0.90 -4.54
N TYR A 19 3.93 -0.12 -4.43
CA TYR A 19 3.16 0.08 -3.19
C TYR A 19 1.64 -0.07 -3.36
N THR A 20 0.94 -0.25 -2.25
CA THR A 20 -0.53 -0.17 -2.13
C THR A 20 -0.95 0.90 -1.12
N PHE A 21 -2.24 1.24 -1.09
CA PHE A 21 -2.86 2.07 -0.05
C PHE A 21 -3.87 1.23 0.74
N PRO A 22 -3.43 0.40 1.72
CA PRO A 22 -4.33 -0.53 2.39
C PRO A 22 -5.13 0.08 3.54
N SER A 23 -4.71 1.24 4.08
CA SER A 23 -5.31 1.83 5.28
C SER A 23 -5.64 3.31 5.11
N LEU A 24 -6.61 3.77 5.90
CA LEU A 24 -6.88 5.19 6.10
C LEU A 24 -6.13 5.72 7.33
N LEU A 25 -5.81 7.00 7.31
CA LEU A 25 -5.46 7.79 8.49
C LEU A 25 -6.69 8.61 8.87
N TYR A 26 -7.23 8.38 10.07
CA TYR A 26 -8.42 9.08 10.55
C TYR A 26 -8.27 9.43 12.03
N GLN A 27 -8.51 10.70 12.38
CA GLN A 27 -8.37 11.20 13.75
C GLN A 27 -7.00 10.88 14.38
N GLY A 28 -5.94 10.90 13.57
CA GLY A 28 -4.57 10.59 13.99
C GLY A 28 -4.24 9.10 14.14
N ALA A 29 -5.16 8.20 13.83
CA ALA A 29 -4.96 6.76 13.90
C ALA A 29 -5.02 6.08 12.53
N THR A 30 -4.11 5.14 12.29
CA THR A 30 -4.13 4.27 11.11
C THR A 30 -5.14 3.16 11.30
N THR A 31 -6.07 2.98 10.35
CA THR A 31 -7.03 1.89 10.37
C THR A 31 -6.36 0.55 10.02
N THR A 32 -6.98 -0.56 10.43
CA THR A 32 -6.55 -1.90 10.00
C THR A 32 -6.51 -1.98 8.46
N PRO A 33 -5.48 -2.61 7.86
CA PRO A 33 -5.41 -2.85 6.42
C PRO A 33 -6.70 -3.46 5.87
N TRP A 34 -7.20 -2.88 4.77
CA TRP A 34 -8.38 -3.33 4.02
C TRP A 34 -9.70 -3.31 4.80
N LEU A 35 -9.76 -2.62 5.96
CA LEU A 35 -11.00 -2.45 6.72
C LEU A 35 -11.96 -1.48 6.01
N ASN A 36 -11.44 -0.31 5.66
CA ASN A 36 -12.23 0.78 5.05
C ASN A 36 -11.87 1.01 3.58
N ILE A 37 -10.92 0.25 3.05
CA ILE A 37 -10.49 0.28 1.65
C ILE A 37 -10.81 -1.07 1.03
N ARG A 38 -11.43 -1.05 -0.16
CA ARG A 38 -11.67 -2.28 -0.93
C ARG A 38 -10.32 -2.88 -1.30
N ARG A 39 -10.09 -4.13 -0.88
CA ARG A 39 -8.82 -4.81 -1.15
C ARG A 39 -8.56 -4.87 -2.64
N THR A 40 -7.44 -4.30 -3.08
CA THR A 40 -7.08 -4.24 -4.49
C THR A 40 -6.47 -5.56 -4.98
N ASP A 41 -6.51 -5.80 -6.28
CA ASP A 41 -6.02 -7.00 -6.94
C ASP A 41 -4.50 -7.16 -6.77
N ASN A 42 -3.78 -6.05 -6.57
CA ASN A 42 -2.34 -6.04 -6.30
C ASN A 42 -1.96 -6.20 -4.81
N TRP A 43 -2.85 -6.60 -3.91
CA TRP A 43 -2.56 -6.66 -2.46
C TRP A 43 -1.34 -7.53 -2.07
N GLN A 44 -0.90 -8.44 -2.94
CA GLN A 44 0.32 -9.26 -2.75
C GLN A 44 1.50 -8.82 -3.62
N THR A 45 1.23 -8.20 -4.75
CA THR A 45 2.25 -7.91 -5.78
C THR A 45 2.68 -6.45 -5.78
N ASN A 46 1.86 -5.58 -5.20
CA ASN A 46 1.94 -4.12 -5.22
C ASN A 46 1.93 -3.48 -6.62
N GLY A 47 1.91 -4.24 -7.72
CA GLY A 47 2.00 -3.73 -9.08
C GLY A 47 0.87 -2.77 -9.48
N PRO A 48 1.10 -1.84 -10.42
CA PRO A 48 0.11 -0.84 -10.80
C PRO A 48 -0.89 -1.35 -11.84
N VAL A 49 -2.02 -0.65 -11.99
CA VAL A 49 -2.82 -0.70 -13.22
C VAL A 49 -2.10 0.12 -14.29
N THR A 50 -1.85 -0.47 -15.46
CA THR A 50 -1.14 0.20 -16.57
C THR A 50 -2.02 0.55 -17.77
N ASP A 51 -3.24 0.03 -17.81
CA ASP A 51 -4.22 0.30 -18.86
C ASP A 51 -5.40 1.12 -18.31
N VAL A 52 -5.49 2.38 -18.73
CA VAL A 52 -6.55 3.32 -18.31
C VAL A 52 -7.93 2.99 -18.87
N SER A 53 -8.02 2.10 -19.88
CA SER A 53 -9.29 1.64 -20.45
C SER A 53 -9.86 0.41 -19.73
N SER A 54 -9.08 -0.23 -18.87
CA SER A 54 -9.50 -1.41 -18.10
C SER A 54 -10.55 -1.08 -17.05
N ALA A 55 -11.48 -2.00 -16.79
CA ALA A 55 -12.42 -1.91 -15.69
C ALA A 55 -11.73 -1.82 -14.31
N ALA A 56 -10.50 -2.33 -14.19
CA ALA A 56 -9.67 -2.25 -13.00
C ALA A 56 -9.26 -0.81 -12.65
N PHE A 57 -9.28 0.13 -13.62
CA PHE A 57 -8.83 1.51 -13.40
C PHE A 57 -9.67 2.28 -12.36
N ARG A 58 -10.90 1.83 -12.06
CA ARG A 58 -11.80 2.52 -11.12
C ARG A 58 -11.46 2.29 -9.64
N CYS A 59 -11.33 1.03 -9.22
CA CYS A 59 -11.08 0.66 -7.81
C CYS A 59 -10.06 -0.48 -7.66
N TYR A 60 -9.52 -0.98 -8.78
CA TYR A 60 -8.58 -2.09 -8.85
C TYR A 60 -9.01 -3.33 -8.05
N ASP A 61 -10.30 -3.65 -8.03
CA ASP A 61 -10.92 -4.74 -7.24
C ASP A 61 -11.66 -5.75 -8.12
N THR A 62 -11.34 -5.80 -9.42
CA THR A 62 -12.03 -6.66 -10.39
C THR A 62 -11.88 -8.15 -10.10
N THR A 63 -10.76 -8.56 -9.50
CA THR A 63 -10.47 -9.95 -9.13
C THR A 63 -10.90 -10.23 -7.69
N THR A 64 -10.57 -9.34 -6.76
CA THR A 64 -10.93 -9.50 -5.34
C THR A 64 -12.42 -9.37 -5.09
N GLN A 65 -13.14 -8.59 -5.90
CA GLN A 65 -14.55 -8.22 -5.73
C GLN A 65 -14.84 -7.74 -4.30
N ALA A 66 -13.85 -7.08 -3.68
CA ALA A 66 -13.86 -6.81 -2.26
C ALA A 66 -14.86 -5.72 -1.89
N THR A 67 -15.58 -5.94 -0.79
CA THR A 67 -16.29 -4.89 -0.07
C THR A 67 -15.42 -4.33 1.05
N ALA A 68 -15.81 -3.19 1.61
CA ALA A 68 -15.15 -2.58 2.75
C ALA A 68 -16.20 -1.98 3.69
N THR A 69 -15.85 -1.89 4.98
CA THR A 69 -16.69 -1.24 5.98
C THR A 69 -16.63 0.28 5.77
N PRO A 70 -17.76 0.98 5.57
CA PRO A 70 -17.75 2.43 5.46
C PRO A 70 -17.21 3.09 6.73
N LEU A 71 -16.37 4.12 6.57
CA LEU A 71 -15.93 4.96 7.68
C LEU A 71 -16.90 6.14 7.79
N SER A 72 -17.51 6.33 8.97
CA SER A 72 -18.34 7.49 9.24
C SER A 72 -17.45 8.72 9.50
N VAL A 73 -17.64 9.76 8.70
CA VAL A 73 -16.87 11.01 8.76
C VAL A 73 -17.83 12.19 8.68
N ALA A 74 -17.55 13.25 9.44
CA ALA A 74 -18.26 14.51 9.33
C ALA A 74 -17.67 15.36 8.20
N ALA A 75 -18.52 16.19 7.58
CA ALA A 75 -18.06 17.12 6.55
C ALA A 75 -17.01 18.09 7.12
N GLY A 76 -15.92 18.28 6.37
CA GLY A 76 -14.79 19.11 6.80
C GLY A 76 -13.75 18.38 7.66
N GLN A 77 -13.96 17.12 8.04
CA GLN A 77 -12.91 16.34 8.69
C GLN A 77 -11.83 15.90 7.69
N GLU A 78 -10.59 15.95 8.14
CA GLU A 78 -9.44 15.45 7.38
C GLU A 78 -9.37 13.91 7.47
N ILE A 79 -9.15 13.29 6.32
CA ILE A 79 -8.83 11.86 6.17
C ILE A 79 -7.57 11.73 5.31
N GLY A 80 -6.78 10.71 5.56
CA GLY A 80 -5.60 10.38 4.77
C GLY A 80 -5.59 8.94 4.30
N PHE A 81 -4.66 8.63 3.39
CA PHE A 81 -4.32 7.27 2.97
C PHE A 81 -2.91 6.95 3.45
N VAL A 82 -2.71 5.72 3.91
CA VAL A 82 -1.41 5.25 4.40
C VAL A 82 -0.84 4.26 3.38
N VAL A 83 0.43 4.46 3.02
CA VAL A 83 1.17 3.55 2.14
C VAL A 83 1.41 2.22 2.87
N GLY A 84 1.16 1.10 2.20
CA GLY A 84 1.35 -0.24 2.75
C GLY A 84 2.82 -0.57 3.02
N GLY A 85 3.07 -1.58 3.86
CA GLY A 85 4.43 -2.12 4.06
C GLY A 85 5.41 -1.22 4.81
N GLY A 86 5.00 -0.03 5.26
CA GLY A 86 5.93 0.99 5.78
C GLY A 86 6.74 1.67 4.67
N ASP A 87 6.33 1.48 3.40
CA ASP A 87 6.97 2.09 2.25
C ASP A 87 6.63 3.58 2.13
N THR A 88 7.24 4.24 1.15
CA THR A 88 6.94 5.62 0.75
C THR A 88 6.46 5.65 -0.70
N ILE A 89 5.83 6.74 -1.12
CA ILE A 89 5.59 6.99 -2.55
C ILE A 89 6.92 7.48 -3.14
N TYR A 90 7.66 6.59 -3.81
CA TYR A 90 9.03 6.89 -4.27
C TYR A 90 9.16 7.15 -5.78
N HIS A 91 8.10 6.94 -6.59
CA HIS A 91 8.13 7.31 -8.00
C HIS A 91 8.08 8.84 -8.13
N SER A 92 9.17 9.45 -8.59
CA SER A 92 9.24 10.85 -9.02
C SER A 92 9.44 10.88 -10.53
N HIS A 93 8.74 11.79 -11.21
CA HIS A 93 8.92 12.06 -12.64
C HIS A 93 9.92 13.20 -12.85
#